data_AF-R7HV52-F1
#
_entry.id   AF-R7HV52-F1
#
_cell.length_a   1.000
_cell.length_b   1.000
_cell.length_c   1.000
_cell.angle_alpha   90.00
_cell.angle_beta   90.00
_cell.angle_gamma   90.00
#
_symmetry.space_group_name_H-M   'P 1'
#
loop_
_entity.id
_entity.type
_entity.pdbx_description
1 polymer ?
#
loop_
_entity_poly.entity_id
_entity_poly.type
_entity_poly.pdbx_seq_one_letter_code
_entity_poly.pdbx_strand_id
1 'polypeptide(L)'
;MEQQFNYEPMDIEISVPKKGIILKEKSVIALQKDDGEVVAVGNKAAHGSFEEAKIQMCSPLKEGKIENVEVAEKLLVSLIKKAAGDVSGVRMGLVLAKRLPDIQIDTYKKILKSAGAREVLLLPNDIAMDELERQEERCKVIVMIKKENLHDEQ
;
A
#
# COMPACT_ATOMS: atom_id res chain seq x y z
N MET A 1 5.73 23.32 -3.80
CA MET A 1 5.98 22.21 -2.87
C MET A 1 7.30 21.60 -3.31
N GLU A 2 8.39 21.89 -2.61
CA GLU A 2 9.68 21.30 -2.92
C GLU A 2 9.56 19.79 -2.78
N GLN A 3 9.99 19.06 -3.80
CA GLN A 3 9.88 17.61 -3.81
C GLN A 3 10.82 17.05 -2.74
N GLN A 4 10.27 16.68 -1.60
CA GLN A 4 11.00 16.01 -0.51
C GLN A 4 11.51 14.61 -0.92
N PHE A 5 11.03 14.10 -2.06
CA PHE A 5 11.41 12.82 -2.64
C PHE A 5 11.97 13.02 -4.05
N ASN A 6 13.03 12.29 -4.41
CA ASN A 6 13.59 12.29 -5.76
C ASN A 6 12.82 11.37 -6.73
N TYR A 7 11.69 10.83 -6.31
CA TYR A 7 10.72 10.09 -7.12
C TYR A 7 9.31 10.35 -6.62
N GLU A 8 8.35 10.11 -7.49
CA GLU A 8 6.93 10.19 -7.17
C GLU A 8 6.51 8.99 -6.31
N PRO A 9 5.90 9.21 -5.14
CA PRO A 9 5.31 8.13 -4.34
C PRO A 9 4.25 7.37 -5.13
N MET A 10 4.17 6.06 -4.91
CA MET A 10 3.09 5.23 -5.44
C MET A 10 1.76 5.56 -4.76
N ASP A 11 0.66 5.20 -5.41
CA ASP A 11 -0.66 5.15 -4.76
C ASP A 11 -0.97 3.77 -4.24
N ILE A 12 -1.68 3.78 -3.12
CA ILE A 12 -2.19 2.60 -2.44
C ILE A 12 -3.69 2.76 -2.36
N GLU A 13 -4.42 1.85 -3.01
CA GLU A 13 -5.86 1.74 -2.84
C GLU A 13 -6.17 0.49 -2.01
N ILE A 14 -7.06 0.63 -1.03
CA ILE A 14 -7.54 -0.49 -0.23
C ILE A 14 -9.05 -0.56 -0.41
N SER A 15 -9.52 -1.70 -0.91
CA SER A 15 -10.95 -1.96 -1.13
C SER A 15 -11.42 -3.16 -0.32
N VAL A 16 -12.72 -3.17 -0.05
CA VAL A 16 -13.42 -4.30 0.53
C VAL A 16 -14.49 -4.72 -0.47
N PRO A 17 -14.52 -6.00 -0.90
CA PRO A 17 -15.54 -6.47 -1.84
C PRO A 17 -16.96 -6.09 -1.38
N LYS A 18 -17.79 -5.68 -2.34
CA LYS A 18 -19.16 -5.17 -2.11
C LYS A 18 -19.28 -3.82 -1.40
N LYS A 19 -18.18 -3.28 -0.85
CA LYS A 19 -18.12 -1.92 -0.29
C LYS A 19 -17.39 -0.94 -1.20
N GLY A 20 -16.56 -1.44 -2.13
CA GLY A 20 -15.75 -0.62 -3.02
C GLY A 20 -14.46 -0.14 -2.34
N ILE A 21 -13.90 0.96 -2.85
CA ILE A 21 -12.65 1.55 -2.37
C ILE A 21 -12.90 2.25 -1.03
N ILE A 22 -12.15 1.84 0.00
CA ILE A 22 -12.25 2.39 1.36
C ILE A 22 -11.22 3.50 1.59
N LEU A 23 -10.00 3.33 1.08
CA LEU A 23 -8.92 4.32 1.19
C LEU A 23 -8.18 4.47 -0.14
N LYS A 24 -7.72 5.69 -0.41
CA LYS A 24 -6.74 6.05 -1.44
C LYS A 24 -5.66 6.90 -0.79
N GLU A 25 -4.43 6.41 -0.75
CA GLU A 25 -3.36 7.01 0.05
C GLU A 25 -2.04 7.00 -0.74
N LYS A 26 -1.29 8.10 -0.68
CA LYS A 26 0.10 8.12 -1.18
C LYS A 26 0.97 7.17 -0.36
N SER A 27 1.97 6.54 -0.97
CA SER A 27 2.90 5.63 -0.31
C SER A 27 3.95 6.37 0.52
N VAL A 28 3.51 7.29 1.39
CA VAL A 28 4.35 8.18 2.18
C VAL A 28 4.15 7.89 3.66
N ILE A 29 5.24 7.93 4.42
CA ILE A 29 5.24 7.72 5.87
C ILE A 29 6.19 8.72 6.53
N ALA A 30 5.72 9.28 7.64
CA ALA A 30 6.47 10.15 8.54
C ALA A 30 6.89 9.34 9.77
N LEU A 31 8.19 9.24 10.00
CA LEU A 31 8.77 8.51 11.13
C LEU A 31 9.51 9.48 12.07
N GLN A 32 9.44 9.25 13.37
CA GLN A 32 10.31 9.95 14.31
C GLN A 32 11.77 9.48 14.12
N LYS A 33 12.73 10.40 14.09
CA LYS A 33 14.15 10.08 13.87
C LYS A 33 14.80 9.34 15.04
N ASP A 34 14.28 9.53 16.25
CA ASP A 34 14.88 8.99 17.47
C ASP A 34 14.66 7.47 17.62
N ASP A 35 13.43 7.00 17.36
CA ASP A 35 12.99 5.62 17.61
C ASP A 35 12.37 4.94 16.37
N GLY A 36 12.14 5.68 15.28
CA GLY A 36 11.52 5.15 14.07
C GLY A 36 10.02 4.87 14.22
N GLU A 37 9.37 5.46 15.24
CA GLU A 37 7.93 5.33 15.46
C GLU A 37 7.11 6.04 14.38
N VAL A 38 5.92 5.50 14.10
CA VAL A 38 5.05 6.00 13.03
C VAL A 38 4.27 7.21 13.53
N VAL A 39 4.56 8.38 12.96
CA VAL A 39 3.86 9.63 13.27
C VAL A 39 2.64 9.81 12.37
N ALA A 40 2.80 9.57 11.07
CA ALA A 40 1.72 9.66 10.09
C ALA A 40 1.99 8.77 8.87
N VAL A 41 0.93 8.35 8.19
CA VAL A 41 0.98 7.58 6.94
C VAL A 41 0.03 8.18 5.91
N GLY A 42 0.29 7.89 4.63
CA GLY A 42 -0.61 8.25 3.55
C GLY A 42 -0.61 9.74 3.23
N ASN A 43 -1.76 10.22 2.81
CA ASN A 43 -2.01 11.62 2.48
C ASN A 43 -1.83 12.54 3.69
N LYS A 44 -2.02 12.03 4.92
CA LYS A 44 -1.72 12.80 6.13
C LYS A 44 -0.22 13.08 6.27
N ALA A 45 0.62 12.13 5.90
CA ALA A 45 2.06 12.34 5.85
C ALA A 45 2.45 13.22 4.65
N ALA A 46 1.86 12.98 3.48
CA ALA A 46 2.20 13.71 2.26
C ALA A 46 1.89 15.23 2.31
N HIS A 47 0.80 15.63 2.99
CA HIS A 47 0.37 17.04 3.07
C HIS A 47 0.60 17.67 4.46
N GLY A 48 1.16 16.89 5.40
CA GLY A 48 1.45 17.38 6.75
C GLY A 48 2.66 18.30 6.77
N SER A 49 2.72 19.18 7.78
CA SER A 49 3.92 19.95 8.08
C SER A 49 4.63 19.30 9.26
N PHE A 50 5.85 18.82 9.03
CA PHE A 50 6.66 18.14 10.04
C PHE A 50 7.97 18.87 10.24
N GLU A 51 8.47 18.90 11.49
CA GLU A 51 9.78 19.45 11.80
C GLU A 51 10.87 18.50 11.27
N GLU A 52 11.53 18.87 10.16
CA GLU A 52 12.56 18.04 9.51
C GLU A 52 13.71 17.64 10.46
N ALA A 53 13.97 18.44 11.50
CA ALA A 53 14.95 18.12 12.53
C ALA A 53 14.59 16.85 13.33
N LYS A 54 13.29 16.57 13.51
CA LYS A 54 12.77 15.46 14.32
C LYS A 54 12.17 14.32 13.50
N ILE A 55 11.67 14.62 12.31
CA ILE A 55 10.90 13.68 11.49
C ILE A 55 11.67 13.32 10.22
N GLN A 56 11.69 12.03 9.91
CA GLN A 56 12.15 11.49 8.65
C GLN A 56 10.94 11.14 7.78
N MET A 57 10.87 11.76 6.61
CA MET A 57 9.88 11.45 5.59
C MET A 57 10.41 10.36 4.65
N CYS A 58 9.62 9.32 4.44
CA CYS A 58 9.99 8.19 3.60
C CYS A 58 8.87 7.85 2.61
N SER A 59 9.25 7.32 1.45
CA SER A 59 8.31 6.70 0.50
C SER A 59 8.84 5.31 0.14
N PRO A 60 8.49 4.23 0.87
CA PRO A 60 9.18 2.95 0.72
C PRO A 60 8.88 2.22 -0.60
N LEU A 61 7.93 2.71 -1.39
CA LEU A 61 7.53 2.12 -2.66
C LEU A 61 8.01 3.01 -3.82
N LYS A 62 8.96 2.51 -4.61
CA LYS A 62 9.49 3.20 -5.80
C LYS A 62 9.15 2.40 -7.05
N GLU A 63 8.32 2.98 -7.90
CA GLU A 63 7.78 2.30 -9.08
C GLU A 63 7.22 0.90 -8.75
N GLY A 64 6.51 0.78 -7.62
CA GLY A 64 5.96 -0.48 -7.12
C GLY A 64 6.97 -1.44 -6.47
N LYS A 65 8.28 -1.20 -6.53
CA LYS A 65 9.26 -1.97 -5.77
C LYS A 65 9.37 -1.48 -4.33
N ILE A 66 9.58 -2.40 -3.41
CA ILE A 66 9.88 -2.12 -2.00
C ILE A 66 11.38 -1.84 -1.89
N GLU A 67 11.72 -0.60 -1.53
CA GLU A 67 13.10 -0.15 -1.31
C GLU A 67 13.54 -0.38 0.14
N ASN A 68 12.60 -0.34 1.08
CA ASN A 68 12.83 -0.64 2.49
C ASN A 68 11.66 -1.46 3.05
N VAL A 69 11.93 -2.70 3.42
CA VAL A 69 10.91 -3.66 3.87
C VAL A 69 10.26 -3.24 5.18
N GLU A 70 11.05 -2.80 6.17
CA GLU A 70 10.54 -2.40 7.48
C GLU A 70 9.61 -1.19 7.36
N VAL A 71 10.01 -0.19 6.57
CA VAL A 71 9.23 1.03 6.37
C VAL A 71 7.98 0.73 5.54
N ALA A 72 8.06 -0.15 4.52
CA ALA A 72 6.90 -0.60 3.76
C ALA A 72 5.91 -1.37 4.63
N GLU A 73 6.41 -2.20 5.56
CA GLU A 73 5.59 -2.94 6.50
C GLU A 73 4.82 -2.00 7.43
N LYS A 74 5.53 -1.07 8.09
CA LYS A 74 4.92 -0.04 8.94
C LYS A 74 3.83 0.73 8.19
N LEU A 75 4.08 1.13 6.94
CA LEU A 75 3.13 1.84 6.08
C LEU A 75 1.90 0.98 5.76
N LEU A 76 2.09 -0.18 5.14
CA LEU A 76 0.99 -1.01 4.63
C LEU A 76 0.13 -1.57 5.76
N VAL A 77 0.74 -2.05 6.85
CA VAL A 77 0.01 -2.54 8.03
C VAL A 77 -0.86 -1.42 8.62
N SER A 78 -0.32 -0.20 8.75
CA SER A 78 -1.07 0.94 9.27
C SER A 78 -2.26 1.30 8.39
N LEU A 79 -2.08 1.31 7.07
CA LEU A 79 -3.15 1.63 6.12
C LEU A 79 -4.24 0.54 6.08
N ILE A 80 -3.86 -0.74 6.11
CA ILE A 80 -4.82 -1.86 6.14
C ILE A 80 -5.64 -1.82 7.43
N LYS A 81 -4.99 -1.61 8.58
CA LYS A 81 -5.68 -1.47 9.87
C LYS A 81 -6.62 -0.27 9.88
N LYS A 82 -6.21 0.85 9.27
CA LYS A 82 -7.06 2.05 9.11
C LYS A 82 -8.28 1.79 8.23
N ALA A 83 -8.14 1.03 7.14
CA ALA A 83 -9.23 0.75 6.20
C ALA A 83 -10.22 -0.30 6.73
N ALA A 84 -9.70 -1.42 7.25
CA ALA A 84 -10.48 -2.63 7.45
C ALA A 84 -10.57 -3.08 8.91
N GLY A 85 -9.89 -2.40 9.84
CA GLY A 85 -9.85 -2.78 11.25
C GLY A 85 -9.09 -4.08 11.48
N ASP A 86 -9.68 -4.98 12.27
CA ASP A 86 -9.09 -6.31 12.51
C ASP A 86 -9.31 -7.25 11.30
N VAL A 87 -8.19 -7.67 10.73
CA VAL A 87 -8.09 -8.51 9.55
C VAL A 87 -7.31 -9.80 9.85
N SER A 88 -7.23 -10.19 11.12
CA SER A 88 -6.58 -11.44 11.53
C SER A 88 -7.23 -12.67 10.88
N GLY A 89 -6.40 -13.50 10.25
CA GLY A 89 -6.80 -14.79 9.69
C GLY A 89 -7.53 -14.73 8.34
N VAL A 90 -7.60 -13.55 7.71
CA VAL A 90 -8.40 -13.35 6.48
C VAL A 90 -7.59 -13.63 5.22
N ARG A 91 -8.26 -13.89 4.10
CA ARG A 91 -7.61 -13.88 2.78
C ARG A 91 -7.55 -12.45 2.26
N MET A 92 -6.39 -12.02 1.77
CA MET A 92 -6.21 -10.72 1.14
C MET A 92 -5.86 -10.88 -0.34
N GLY A 93 -6.32 -9.93 -1.16
CA GLY A 93 -5.88 -9.77 -2.54
C GLY A 93 -4.75 -8.74 -2.63
N LEU A 94 -3.77 -9.00 -3.48
CA LEU A 94 -2.73 -8.06 -3.87
C LEU A 94 -2.83 -7.82 -5.37
N VAL A 95 -3.04 -6.58 -5.77
CA VAL A 95 -2.99 -6.14 -7.17
C VAL A 95 -1.77 -5.25 -7.34
N LEU A 96 -0.96 -5.52 -8.37
CA LEU A 96 0.20 -4.72 -8.74
C LEU A 96 -0.01 -4.23 -10.17
N ALA A 97 0.05 -2.92 -10.40
CA ALA A 97 -0.16 -2.32 -11.72
C ALA A 97 0.86 -2.79 -12.78
N LYS A 98 1.99 -3.33 -12.36
CA LYS A 98 2.96 -4.01 -13.23
C LYS A 98 3.50 -5.26 -12.56
N ARG A 99 3.87 -6.25 -13.36
CA ARG A 99 4.54 -7.44 -12.85
C ARG A 99 5.92 -7.08 -12.31
N LEU A 100 6.16 -7.44 -11.05
CA LEU A 100 7.44 -7.28 -10.37
C LEU A 100 8.22 -8.60 -10.35
N PRO A 101 9.53 -8.59 -10.05
CA PRO A 101 10.28 -9.80 -9.76
C PRO A 101 9.64 -10.61 -8.61
N ASP A 102 9.75 -11.94 -8.66
CA ASP A 102 9.08 -12.81 -7.68
C ASP A 102 9.50 -12.51 -6.23
N ILE A 103 10.78 -12.13 -6.00
CA ILE A 103 11.27 -11.70 -4.68
C ILE A 103 10.52 -10.48 -4.12
N GLN A 104 10.10 -9.55 -4.99
CA GLN A 104 9.32 -8.37 -4.59
C GLN A 104 7.88 -8.78 -4.24
N ILE A 105 7.26 -9.64 -5.07
CA ILE A 105 5.92 -10.18 -4.82
C ILE A 105 5.88 -10.93 -3.49
N ASP A 106 6.88 -11.77 -3.22
CA ASP A 106 6.98 -12.51 -1.96
C ASP A 106 7.19 -11.59 -0.76
N THR A 107 7.90 -10.48 -0.94
CA THR A 107 8.06 -9.46 0.11
C THR A 107 6.74 -8.77 0.42
N TYR A 108 5.95 -8.36 -0.59
CA TYR A 108 4.59 -7.86 -0.37
C TYR A 108 3.71 -8.88 0.36
N LYS A 109 3.74 -10.15 -0.06
CA LYS A 109 2.97 -11.21 0.61
C LYS A 109 3.37 -11.38 2.07
N LYS A 110 4.65 -11.28 2.41
CA LYS A 110 5.12 -11.33 3.81
C LYS A 110 4.56 -10.17 4.63
N ILE A 111 4.59 -8.94 4.09
CA ILE A 111 4.02 -7.77 4.75
C ILE A 111 2.50 -7.90 4.95
N LEU A 112 1.77 -8.36 3.94
CA LEU A 112 0.33 -8.56 4.08
C LEU A 112 -0.01 -9.67 5.09
N LYS A 113 0.83 -10.71 5.19
CA LYS A 113 0.72 -11.72 6.24
C LYS A 113 0.94 -11.14 7.64
N SER A 114 1.94 -10.28 7.83
CA SER A 114 2.14 -9.62 9.13
C SER A 114 1.02 -8.64 9.48
N ALA A 115 0.35 -8.07 8.48
CA ALA A 115 -0.88 -7.29 8.68
C ALA A 115 -2.08 -8.14 9.15
N GLY A 116 -2.00 -9.47 9.11
CA GLY A 116 -3.04 -10.39 9.55
C GLY A 116 -3.55 -11.35 8.48
N ALA A 117 -3.05 -11.27 7.24
CA ALA A 117 -3.50 -12.20 6.19
C ALA A 117 -3.07 -13.64 6.49
N ARG A 118 -4.02 -14.57 6.43
CA ARG A 118 -3.73 -16.01 6.40
C ARG A 118 -3.19 -16.44 5.04
N GLU A 119 -3.72 -15.84 3.98
CA GLU A 119 -3.39 -16.15 2.59
C GLU A 119 -3.45 -14.86 1.76
N VAL A 120 -2.54 -14.74 0.80
CA VAL A 120 -2.45 -13.57 -0.09
C VAL A 120 -2.52 -14.05 -1.53
N LEU A 121 -3.61 -13.69 -2.23
CA LEU A 121 -3.78 -13.97 -3.65
C LEU A 121 -3.17 -12.82 -4.46
N LEU A 122 -2.26 -13.14 -5.39
CA LEU A 122 -1.84 -12.18 -6.39
C LEU A 122 -2.94 -12.15 -7.46
N LEU A 123 -3.66 -11.04 -7.52
CA LEU A 123 -4.72 -10.81 -8.49
C LEU A 123 -4.09 -10.13 -9.73
N PRO A 124 -4.34 -10.62 -10.95
CA PRO A 124 -3.83 -9.97 -12.15
C PRO A 124 -4.56 -8.65 -12.38
N ASN A 125 -3.83 -7.64 -12.87
CA ASN A 125 -4.40 -6.34 -13.21
C ASN A 125 -5.13 -6.34 -14.58
N ASP A 126 -4.93 -7.40 -15.39
CA ASP A 126 -5.26 -7.41 -16.82
C ASP A 126 -6.12 -8.62 -17.26
N ILE A 127 -6.85 -9.27 -16.34
CA ILE A 127 -7.72 -10.41 -16.68
C ILE A 127 -9.15 -9.99 -17.03
N ALA A 128 -9.85 -10.86 -17.77
CA ALA A 128 -11.28 -10.73 -18.03
C ALA A 128 -12.08 -10.60 -16.72
N MET A 129 -12.99 -9.63 -16.68
CA MET A 129 -13.69 -9.14 -15.47
C MET A 129 -14.32 -10.27 -14.63
N ASP A 130 -14.94 -11.28 -15.26
CA ASP A 130 -15.68 -12.33 -14.56
C ASP A 130 -14.80 -13.23 -13.66
N GLU A 131 -13.56 -13.53 -14.10
CA GLU A 131 -12.63 -14.37 -13.31
C GLU A 131 -12.03 -13.56 -12.15
N LEU A 132 -11.84 -12.25 -12.35
CA LEU A 132 -11.37 -11.33 -11.34
C LEU A 132 -12.40 -11.19 -10.23
N GLU A 133 -13.66 -10.93 -10.56
CA GLU A 133 -14.76 -10.80 -9.59
C GLU A 133 -14.85 -12.01 -8.65
N ARG A 134 -14.74 -13.23 -9.19
CA ARG A 134 -14.75 -14.46 -8.37
C ARG A 134 -13.58 -14.54 -7.40
N GLN A 135 -12.39 -14.11 -7.80
CA GLN A 135 -11.22 -14.12 -6.91
C GLN A 135 -11.26 -12.98 -5.90
N GLU A 136 -11.80 -11.82 -6.29
CA GLU A 136 -12.04 -10.68 -5.41
C GLU A 136 -13.04 -11.04 -4.31
N GLU A 137 -14.16 -11.70 -4.65
CA GLU A 137 -15.16 -12.14 -3.66
C GLU A 137 -14.61 -13.14 -2.63
N ARG A 138 -13.51 -13.82 -2.94
CA ARG A 138 -12.82 -14.72 -2.00
C ARG A 138 -11.93 -13.98 -1.00
N CYS A 139 -11.66 -12.71 -1.21
CA CYS A 139 -10.83 -11.86 -0.37
C CYS A 139 -11.68 -11.01 0.57
N LYS A 140 -11.21 -10.74 1.78
CA LYS A 140 -11.87 -9.76 2.67
C LYS A 140 -11.42 -8.33 2.38
N VAL A 141 -10.16 -8.20 1.96
CA VAL A 141 -9.48 -6.93 1.69
C VAL A 141 -8.64 -7.11 0.44
N ILE A 142 -8.63 -6.12 -0.44
CA ILE A 142 -7.77 -6.07 -1.61
C ILE A 142 -6.89 -4.83 -1.48
N VAL A 143 -5.58 -5.02 -1.66
CA VAL A 143 -4.58 -3.96 -1.64
C VAL A 143 -4.04 -3.80 -3.05
N MET A 144 -4.21 -2.63 -3.64
CA MET A 144 -3.72 -2.31 -4.98
C MET A 144 -2.59 -1.29 -4.88
N ILE A 145 -1.46 -1.60 -5.53
CA ILE A 145 -0.31 -0.70 -5.67
C ILE A 145 -0.24 -0.26 -7.12
N LYS A 146 -0.45 1.03 -7.35
CA LYS A 146 -0.43 1.62 -8.69
C LYS A 146 0.25 2.98 -8.68
N LYS A 147 0.69 3.43 -9.85
CA LYS A 147 1.02 4.84 -10.02
C LYS A 147 -0.29 5.57 -10.30
N GLU A 148 -0.49 6.78 -9.78
CA GLU A 148 -1.55 7.64 -10.30
C GLU A 148 -1.21 7.85 -11.78
N ASN A 149 -2.02 7.28 -12.67
CA ASN A 149 -2.01 7.77 -14.04
C ASN A 149 -2.57 9.19 -13.94
N LEU A 150 -1.72 10.20 -14.08
CA LEU A 150 -2.12 11.58 -14.37
C LEU A 150 -2.80 11.70 -15.76
N HIS A 151 -3.12 10.58 -16.41
CA HIS A 151 -3.82 10.47 -17.69
C HIS A 151 -4.84 9.34 -17.68
N ASP A 152 -5.80 9.39 -16.74
CA ASP A 152 -7.12 8.83 -16.98
C ASP A 152 -8.13 9.99 -16.88
N GLU A 153 -8.07 10.91 -17.84
CA GLU A 153 -9.20 11.62 -18.46
C GLU A 153 -8.70 12.63 -19.52
N GLN A 154 -9.01 12.32 -20.78
CA GLN A 154 -8.88 13.06 -22.06
C GLN A 154 -7.60 12.89 -22.88
#